data_AF-B3M0E8-F1
#
_entry.id   AF-B3M0E8-F1
#
_cell.length_a   1.000
_cell.length_b   1.000
_cell.length_c   1.000
_cell.angle_alpha   90.00
_cell.angle_beta   90.00
_cell.angle_gamma   90.00
#
_symmetry.space_group_name_H-M   'P 1'
#
loop_
_entity.id
_entity.type
_entity.pdbx_description
1 polymer ?
#
loop_
_entity_poly.entity_id
_entity_poly.type
_entity_poly.pdbx_seq_one_letter_code
_entity_poly.pdbx_strand_id
1 'polypeptide(L)'
;MQRNFLSLRPLFLRGVGELGTLNLPNRLSRPSVALMHAAAAKPRPGKITPKMEKLRKKFQADNDLPVFLKGGSMDKLLYRLTWVLCFIGMAGDVLLWFGYILA
;
A
#
# COMPACT_ATOMS: atom_id res chain seq x y z
N MET A 1 9.41 -31.81 2.46
CA MET A 1 9.29 -30.36 2.65
C MET A 1 10.45 -29.67 1.95
N GLN A 2 10.23 -29.16 0.73
CA GLN A 2 11.29 -28.57 -0.11
C GLN A 2 11.10 -27.05 -0.14
N ARG A 3 11.96 -26.33 0.59
CA ARG A 3 11.92 -24.87 0.73
C ARG A 3 12.72 -24.25 -0.43
N ASN A 4 12.04 -23.67 -1.42
CA ASN A 4 12.66 -22.84 -2.45
C ASN A 4 13.06 -21.49 -1.83
N PHE A 5 14.33 -21.37 -1.43
CA PHE A 5 14.89 -20.19 -0.76
C PHE A 5 15.76 -19.30 -1.68
N LEU A 6 15.86 -19.56 -2.99
CA LEU A 6 16.84 -18.87 -3.84
C LEU A 6 16.32 -18.46 -5.22
N SER A 7 15.59 -17.35 -5.30
CA SER A 7 15.54 -16.57 -6.55
C SER A 7 15.51 -15.06 -6.30
N LEU A 8 16.43 -14.58 -5.46
CA LEU A 8 16.92 -13.20 -5.57
C LEU A 8 17.90 -13.16 -6.75
N ARG A 9 17.46 -12.66 -7.91
CA ARG A 9 18.36 -12.22 -8.99
C ARG A 9 18.40 -10.69 -9.05
N PRO A 10 19.58 -10.06 -8.93
CA PRO A 10 19.70 -8.61 -8.85
C PRO A 10 19.63 -7.94 -10.22
N LEU A 11 18.93 -6.80 -10.27
CA LEU A 11 18.65 -5.97 -11.45
C LEU A 11 19.79 -5.00 -11.82
N PHE A 12 21.04 -5.21 -11.39
CA PHE A 12 22.03 -4.12 -11.36
C PHE A 12 23.31 -4.28 -12.21
N LEU A 13 23.57 -5.38 -12.91
CA LEU A 13 24.81 -5.52 -13.71
C LEU A 13 24.63 -6.26 -15.05
N ARG A 14 24.14 -5.54 -16.06
CA ARG A 14 24.42 -5.80 -17.48
C ARG A 14 24.26 -4.46 -18.23
N GLY A 15 25.13 -3.47 -18.05
CA GLY A 15 26.53 -3.48 -18.51
C GLY A 15 26.55 -3.31 -20.03
N VAL A 16 26.35 -2.09 -20.53
CA VAL A 16 27.37 -1.20 -21.15
C VAL A 16 27.93 -1.75 -22.47
N GLY A 17 27.71 -1.00 -23.57
CA GLY A 17 28.16 -1.28 -24.94
C GLY A 17 27.07 -0.86 -25.93
N GLU A 18 27.02 0.42 -26.31
CA GLU A 18 27.61 0.98 -27.55
C GLU A 18 26.68 0.87 -28.77
N LEU A 19 26.28 2.06 -29.23
CA LEU A 19 26.16 2.51 -30.62
C LEU A 19 25.21 1.79 -31.62
N GLY A 20 24.31 2.59 -32.21
CA GLY A 20 23.90 2.40 -33.61
C GLY A 20 22.46 1.95 -33.87
N THR A 21 21.59 2.95 -34.09
CA THR A 21 20.56 2.97 -35.15
C THR A 21 19.85 1.65 -35.51
N LEU A 22 18.65 1.39 -34.98
CA LEU A 22 17.60 0.71 -35.77
C LEU A 22 16.18 1.15 -35.36
N ASN A 23 15.58 1.86 -36.31
CA ASN A 23 14.16 2.08 -36.54
C ASN A 23 13.28 0.91 -36.02
N LEU A 24 12.46 1.12 -34.98
CA LEU A 24 11.38 0.17 -34.65
C LEU A 24 10.01 0.87 -34.76
N PRO A 25 9.19 0.52 -35.76
CA PRO A 25 7.87 1.10 -35.92
C PRO A 25 6.89 0.46 -34.92
N ASN A 26 6.15 1.28 -34.17
CA ASN A 26 4.75 1.13 -33.73
C ASN A 26 4.14 -0.26 -33.38
N ARG A 27 4.91 -1.28 -33.00
CA ARG A 27 4.38 -2.66 -32.85
C ARG A 27 4.43 -3.29 -31.47
N LEU A 28 4.37 -2.50 -30.40
CA LEU A 28 4.49 -3.01 -29.02
C LEU A 28 3.30 -2.77 -28.09
N SER A 29 2.15 -2.28 -28.58
CA SER A 29 0.91 -2.22 -27.81
C SER A 29 -0.08 -3.31 -28.20
N ARG A 30 0.40 -4.54 -28.44
CA ARG A 30 -0.49 -5.71 -28.48
C ARG A 30 -0.54 -6.26 -27.06
N PRO A 31 -1.60 -6.01 -26.27
CA PRO A 31 -1.73 -6.67 -24.98
C PRO A 31 -1.64 -8.17 -25.26
N SER A 32 -0.69 -8.84 -24.60
CA SER A 32 -0.45 -10.24 -24.85
C SER A 32 -1.77 -10.98 -24.66
N VAL A 33 -2.09 -11.88 -25.59
CA VAL A 33 -3.34 -12.66 -25.55
C VAL A 33 -3.46 -13.38 -24.20
N ALA A 34 -2.33 -13.76 -23.60
CA ALA A 34 -2.23 -14.25 -22.23
C ALA A 34 -2.71 -13.25 -21.16
N LEU A 35 -2.37 -11.96 -21.25
CA LEU A 35 -2.88 -10.93 -20.33
C LEU A 35 -4.39 -10.71 -20.52
N MET A 36 -4.88 -10.72 -21.77
CA MET A 36 -6.33 -10.63 -22.03
C MET A 36 -7.09 -11.86 -21.54
N HIS A 37 -6.51 -13.06 -21.67
CA HIS A 37 -7.08 -14.29 -21.13
C HIS A 37 -7.00 -14.33 -19.60
N ALA A 38 -5.93 -13.79 -19.00
CA ALA A 38 -5.80 -13.66 -17.55
C ALA A 38 -6.77 -12.61 -16.98
N ALA A 39 -7.02 -11.51 -17.70
CA ALA A 39 -8.01 -10.51 -17.34
C ALA A 39 -9.45 -11.00 -17.57
N ALA A 40 -9.67 -11.85 -18.59
CA ALA A 40 -10.96 -12.50 -18.87
C ALA A 40 -11.21 -13.73 -17.99
N ALA A 41 -10.19 -14.25 -17.30
CA ALA A 41 -10.34 -15.35 -16.35
C ALA A 41 -11.18 -14.85 -15.17
N LYS A 42 -12.46 -15.26 -15.15
CA LYS A 42 -13.37 -15.04 -14.02
C LYS A 42 -12.66 -15.52 -12.75
N PRO A 43 -12.46 -14.66 -11.73
CA PRO A 43 -11.78 -15.08 -10.51
C PRO A 43 -12.56 -16.25 -9.92
N ARG A 44 -11.91 -17.42 -9.84
CA ARG A 44 -12.52 -18.58 -9.20
C ARG A 44 -12.76 -18.20 -7.74
N PRO A 45 -14.00 -18.22 -7.24
CA PRO A 45 -14.23 -17.97 -5.83
C PRO A 45 -13.59 -19.13 -5.06
N GLY A 46 -12.38 -18.91 -4.54
CA GLY A 46 -11.88 -19.72 -3.44
C GLY A 46 -12.92 -19.68 -2.32
N LYS A 47 -12.98 -20.73 -1.49
CA LYS A 47 -13.93 -20.75 -0.36
C LYS A 47 -13.59 -19.59 0.58
N ILE A 48 -14.32 -18.49 0.46
CA ILE A 48 -14.17 -17.35 1.36
C ILE A 48 -14.95 -17.71 2.62
N THR A 49 -14.32 -17.55 3.78
CA THR A 49 -15.02 -17.77 5.05
C THR A 49 -16.07 -16.67 5.23
N PRO A 50 -17.24 -16.96 5.82
CA PRO A 50 -18.31 -15.98 5.99
C PRO A 50 -17.88 -14.77 6.83
N LYS A 51 -16.86 -14.94 7.69
CA LYS A 51 -16.24 -13.83 8.44
C LYS A 51 -15.50 -12.87 7.49
N MET A 52 -14.71 -13.39 6.56
CA MET A 52 -13.95 -12.58 5.61
C MET A 52 -14.87 -11.80 4.66
N GLU A 53 -16.00 -12.37 4.25
CA GLU A 53 -16.97 -11.65 3.43
C GLU A 53 -17.59 -10.45 4.16
N LYS A 54 -17.89 -10.60 5.45
CA LYS A 54 -18.41 -9.50 6.29
C LYS A 54 -17.39 -8.38 6.42
N LEU A 55 -16.12 -8.71 6.69
CA LEU A 55 -15.04 -7.71 6.73
C LEU A 55 -14.88 -7.02 5.37
N ARG A 56 -14.86 -7.80 4.28
CA ARG A 56 -14.74 -7.25 2.93
C ARG A 56 -15.85 -6.26 2.64
N LYS A 57 -17.12 -6.62 2.90
CA LYS A 57 -18.27 -5.72 2.72
C LYS A 57 -18.13 -4.45 3.57
N LYS A 58 -17.69 -4.56 4.82
CA LYS A 58 -17.49 -3.40 5.71
C LYS A 58 -16.41 -2.43 5.19
N PHE A 59 -15.27 -2.95 4.75
CA PHE A 59 -14.15 -2.13 4.27
C PHE A 59 -14.27 -1.70 2.80
N GLN A 60 -15.08 -2.37 2.00
CA GLN A 60 -15.37 -2.00 0.61
C GLN A 60 -16.69 -1.24 0.44
N ALA A 61 -17.47 -1.04 1.51
CA ALA A 61 -18.66 -0.20 1.44
C ALA A 61 -18.27 1.22 1.00
N ASP A 62 -18.96 1.77 0.00
CA ASP A 62 -18.75 3.12 -0.54
C ASP A 62 -19.22 4.17 0.46
N ASN A 63 -18.44 4.31 1.53
CA ASN A 63 -18.54 5.42 2.47
C ASN A 63 -17.30 6.26 2.19
N ASP A 64 -17.46 7.57 2.01
CA ASP A 64 -16.37 8.56 1.81
C ASP A 64 -15.43 8.70 3.02
N LEU A 65 -15.37 7.67 3.87
CA LEU A 65 -14.55 7.58 5.06
C LEU A 65 -13.18 6.97 4.70
N PRO A 66 -12.09 7.55 5.20
CA PRO A 66 -10.76 7.01 5.00
C PRO A 66 -10.61 5.66 5.72
N VAL A 67 -9.67 4.84 5.24
CA VAL A 67 -9.46 3.47 5.71
C VAL A 67 -9.28 3.36 7.24
N PHE A 68 -8.62 4.34 7.87
CA PHE A 68 -8.33 4.35 9.30
C PHE A 68 -9.52 4.74 10.19
N LEU A 69 -10.65 5.19 9.63
CA LEU A 69 -11.90 5.43 10.37
C LEU A 69 -13.00 4.41 10.03
N LYS A 70 -12.70 3.46 9.13
CA LYS A 70 -13.68 2.53 8.56
C LYS A 70 -13.95 1.31 9.45
N GLY A 71 -13.08 1.03 10.43
CA GLY A 71 -13.26 -0.04 11.40
C GLY A 71 -14.29 0.28 12.49
N GLY A 72 -14.65 1.54 12.70
CA GLY A 72 -15.85 1.94 13.46
C GLY A 72 -15.64 3.07 14.44
N SER A 73 -16.45 3.10 15.50
CA SER A 73 -16.39 4.14 16.55
C SER A 73 -15.13 4.06 17.41
N MET A 74 -14.58 2.87 17.63
CA MET A 74 -13.34 2.68 18.38
C MET A 74 -12.16 3.38 17.69
N ASP A 75 -12.08 3.30 16.36
CA ASP A 75 -11.02 3.96 15.59
C ASP A 75 -11.09 5.49 15.73
N LYS A 76 -12.31 6.05 15.76
CA LYS A 76 -12.51 7.50 15.98
C LYS A 76 -12.06 7.94 17.38
N LEU A 77 -12.34 7.13 18.40
CA LEU A 77 -11.91 7.41 19.77
C LEU A 77 -10.38 7.35 19.86
N LEU A 78 -9.79 6.28 19.34
CA LEU A 78 -8.34 6.09 19.34
C LEU A 78 -7.63 7.25 18.63
N TYR A 79 -8.12 7.63 17.44
CA TYR A 79 -7.59 8.77 16.68
C TYR A 79 -7.62 10.08 17.49
N ARG A 80 -8.74 10.37 18.16
CA ARG A 80 -8.87 11.56 19.01
C ARG A 80 -7.89 11.55 20.17
N LEU A 81 -7.74 10.41 20.85
CA LEU A 81 -6.80 10.27 21.96
C LEU A 81 -5.35 10.46 21.51
N THR A 82 -4.98 9.92 20.35
CA THR A 82 -3.64 10.12 19.78
C THR A 82 -3.36 11.60 19.52
N TRP A 83 -4.30 12.32 18.90
CA TRP A 83 -4.16 13.76 18.67
C TRP A 83 -3.99 14.53 19.98
N VAL A 84 -4.82 14.25 20.98
CA VAL A 84 -4.75 14.90 22.29
C VAL A 84 -3.39 14.68 22.92
N LEU A 85 -2.90 13.44 22.93
CA LEU A 85 -1.59 13.11 23.52
C LEU A 85 -0.44 13.79 22.78
N CYS A 86 -0.47 13.81 21.44
CA CYS A 86 0.54 14.52 20.64
C CYS A 86 0.56 16.02 20.93
N PHE A 87 -0.60 16.66 21.04
CA PHE A 87 -0.67 18.09 21.36
C PHE A 87 -0.21 18.40 22.78
N ILE A 88 -0.54 17.56 23.75
CA ILE A 88 -0.05 17.71 25.13
C ILE A 88 1.47 17.60 25.17
N GLY A 89 2.06 16.60 24.51
CA GLY A 89 3.50 16.44 24.43
C GLY A 89 4.17 17.64 23.76
N MET A 90 3.66 18.05 22.60
CA MET A 90 4.21 19.19 21.86
C MET A 90 4.09 20.51 22.63
N ALA A 91 2.99 20.73 23.35
CA ALA A 91 2.83 21.90 24.21
C ALA A 91 3.83 21.87 25.39
N GLY A 92 4.03 20.71 26.00
CA GLY A 92 5.04 20.51 27.04
C GLY A 92 6.45 20.82 26.55
N ASP A 93 6.81 20.32 25.37
CA ASP A 93 8.12 20.56 24.74
C ASP A 93 8.33 22.06 24.47
N VAL A 94 7.32 22.75 23.94
CA VAL A 94 7.37 24.19 23.68
C VAL A 94 7.54 24.99 24.97
N LEU A 95 6.78 24.65 26.02
CA LEU A 95 6.90 25.32 27.33
C LEU A 95 8.27 25.10 27.96
N LEU A 96 8.81 23.89 27.88
CA LEU A 96 10.13 23.55 28.40
C LEU A 96 11.22 24.34 27.66
N TRP A 97 11.15 24.39 26.32
CA TRP A 97 12.06 25.19 25.50
C TRP A 97 11.97 26.68 25.82
N PHE A 98 10.76 27.22 25.97
CA PHE A 98 10.56 28.63 26.30
C PHE A 98 11.13 28.98 27.68
N GLY A 99 10.96 28.09 28.66
CA GLY A 99 11.58 28.21 29.98
C GLY A 99 13.11 28.16 29.92
N TYR A 100 13.68 27.27 29.09
CA TYR A 100 15.13 27.18 28.90
C TYR A 100 15.74 28.44 28.25
N ILE A 101 15.01 29.11 27.35
CA ILE A 101 15.49 30.33 26.68
C ILE A 101 15.42 31.56 27.60
N LEU A 102 14.46 31.60 28.53
CA LEU A 102 14.26 32.73 29.44
C LEU A 102 15.06 32.66 30.75
N ALA A 103 15.53 31.46 31.13
CA ALA A 103 16.35 31.23 32.32
C ALA A 103 17.84 31.38 32.02
#